data_AF-A0A6H5KXW0-F1
#
_entry.id   AF-A0A6H5KXW0-F1
#
_cell.length_a   1.000
_cell.length_b   1.000
_cell.length_c   1.000
_cell.angle_alpha   90.00
_cell.angle_beta   90.00
_cell.angle_gamma   90.00
#
_symmetry.space_group_name_H-M   'P 1'
#
loop_
_entity.id
_entity.type
_entity.pdbx_description
1 polymer ?
#
loop_
_entity_poly.entity_id
_entity_poly.type
_entity_poly.pdbx_seq_one_letter_code
_entity_poly.pdbx_strand_id
1 'polypeptide(L)'
;MSNPSPFGRPSSPPRPFLHAPTPLFVSPSIALAPQIYCTHNMPNWSLPWQRLKQEQSTSTGFVIDGRRIITNAHAVEYSTMIQASTRGCDRKFQASRYAVGEECDLAILTVEDEEFWEGAAPLAFGELPELTDDVSVIGYPVGGECISITAGVVSRVEMTVYAQAEQELLSIQIDAAINPGNSGGPVVNDDGEVVGVAFQSLDGSDVENIGYVVPVNVLEHFLEDVRRHDGRYLGFPRLGITHQHLESPALRGSLRMSPQQTGVMVTCVQPTYPAVNVLRKGDVIMKVDGIRVANDGSIPFRAGERVALKYYMSQLFPEDKTEVELLRDDSVMSVTVPLSVSDVLCPVHFGGRAPSYFVLGGLVFTVMSAPYLEVLAHEVNVGYEGFSNMQLLSFNGERVKSLRHLVRLADANRQEFLRFELFRDRLIVLEAAGVPDATTQICKDNSIPSPRSSDLVFDPADSRTTAPAVAEDDMMVPPASEDEEEEVEDPAQRQPRSAGVNGGKPPRQPSIPGTVVPVRRKPGGRAGEGGTAARRTEPRRGSGKKRGARLRRKAKKQGWRW
;
A
#
# COMPACT_ATOMS: atom_id res chain seq x y z
N MET A 1 65.40 10.56 58.47
CA MET A 1 64.42 9.47 58.33
C MET A 1 63.18 9.88 59.10
N SER A 2 61.99 9.73 58.53
CA SER A 2 60.75 10.34 59.04
C SER A 2 59.59 9.32 59.06
N ASN A 3 58.74 9.46 60.07
CA ASN A 3 57.63 8.62 60.54
C ASN A 3 57.03 7.55 59.59
N PRO A 4 56.85 6.29 60.07
CA PRO A 4 55.81 5.39 59.58
C PRO A 4 54.42 5.72 60.17
N SER A 5 53.36 5.23 59.51
CA SER A 5 51.96 5.65 59.71
C SER A 5 51.17 4.85 60.77
N PRO A 6 50.04 5.38 61.28
CA PRO A 6 49.18 4.69 62.26
C PRO A 6 47.90 4.05 61.66
N PHE A 7 47.35 3.07 62.39
CA PHE A 7 46.01 2.44 62.29
C PHE A 7 45.56 1.78 60.98
N GLY A 8 45.37 0.45 61.05
CA GLY A 8 44.40 -0.32 60.24
C GLY A 8 43.31 -0.92 61.16
N ARG A 9 42.07 -1.01 60.68
CA ARG A 9 40.91 -1.57 61.43
C ARG A 9 40.62 -3.03 61.03
N PRO A 10 40.04 -3.86 61.92
CA PRO A 10 39.55 -5.20 61.57
C PRO A 10 38.34 -5.14 60.61
N SER A 11 38.18 -6.20 59.82
CA SER A 11 37.14 -6.35 58.80
C SER A 11 35.75 -6.63 59.37
N SER A 12 34.74 -5.87 58.92
CA SER A 12 33.33 -6.15 59.21
C SER A 12 32.78 -7.32 58.37
N PRO A 13 31.83 -8.12 58.90
CA PRO A 13 31.13 -9.15 58.11
C PRO A 13 30.25 -8.53 57.00
N PRO A 14 29.88 -9.31 55.97
CA PRO A 14 29.00 -8.84 54.89
C PRO A 14 27.61 -8.48 55.43
N ARG A 15 27.04 -7.38 54.94
CA ARG A 15 25.64 -7.02 55.20
C ARG A 15 24.70 -7.92 54.37
N PRO A 16 23.54 -8.34 54.89
CA PRO A 16 22.51 -8.95 54.06
C PRO A 16 21.98 -7.93 53.05
N PHE A 17 21.63 -8.40 51.85
CA PHE A 17 21.00 -7.58 50.81
C PHE A 17 19.53 -7.30 51.15
N LEU A 18 19.30 -6.34 52.06
CA LEU A 18 17.99 -5.77 52.34
C LEU A 18 17.73 -4.55 51.45
N HIS A 19 17.41 -4.84 50.20
CA HIS A 19 16.17 -4.38 49.56
C HIS A 19 16.01 -5.19 48.27
N ALA A 20 14.99 -6.04 48.22
CA ALA A 20 14.42 -6.36 46.91
C ALA A 20 13.91 -5.04 46.31
N PRO A 21 14.07 -4.79 45.00
CA PRO A 21 13.35 -3.69 44.38
C PRO A 21 11.86 -3.91 44.65
N THR A 22 11.15 -2.83 45.00
CA THR A 22 9.69 -2.84 44.97
C THR A 22 9.27 -3.44 43.64
N PRO A 23 8.37 -4.45 43.59
CA PRO A 23 7.90 -4.94 42.31
C PRO A 23 7.29 -3.74 41.59
N LEU A 24 7.88 -3.36 40.45
CA LEU A 24 7.14 -2.63 39.44
C LEU A 24 5.88 -3.44 39.21
N PHE A 25 4.72 -2.81 39.39
CA PHE A 25 3.45 -3.42 39.04
C PHE A 25 3.46 -3.56 37.52
N VAL A 26 3.99 -4.68 37.03
CA VAL A 26 3.87 -5.12 35.66
C VAL A 26 2.37 -5.32 35.45
N SER A 27 1.73 -4.30 34.88
CA SER A 27 0.27 -4.29 34.68
C SER A 27 -0.13 -5.59 33.98
N PRO A 28 -1.23 -6.26 34.38
CA PRO A 28 -1.65 -7.53 33.79
C PRO A 28 -1.72 -7.49 32.26
N SER A 29 -1.96 -6.31 31.65
CA SER A 29 -1.87 -6.05 30.21
C SER A 29 -0.60 -6.60 29.54
N ILE A 30 0.55 -6.58 30.22
CA ILE A 30 1.87 -6.97 29.68
C ILE A 30 2.06 -8.51 29.68
N ALA A 31 1.05 -9.30 30.09
CA ALA A 31 1.02 -10.75 29.88
C ALA A 31 0.29 -11.15 28.57
N LEU A 32 -0.44 -10.22 27.95
CA LEU A 32 -1.53 -10.51 27.01
C LEU A 32 -1.16 -10.28 25.54
N ALA A 33 0.08 -9.87 25.29
CA ALA A 33 0.66 -9.76 23.96
C ALA A 33 1.51 -11.00 23.64
N PRO A 34 1.02 -11.98 22.83
CA PRO A 34 1.86 -13.07 22.33
C PRO A 34 2.82 -12.59 21.22
N GLN A 35 3.98 -13.23 21.14
CA GLN A 35 4.87 -13.10 19.98
C GLN A 35 4.37 -14.03 18.87
N ILE A 36 4.21 -13.48 17.67
CA ILE A 36 3.76 -14.20 16.48
C ILE A 36 4.96 -14.55 15.62
N TYR A 37 4.99 -15.78 15.11
CA TYR A 37 6.01 -16.32 14.23
C TYR A 37 5.34 -16.75 12.93
N CYS A 38 5.66 -16.09 11.82
CA CYS A 38 5.11 -16.43 10.52
C CYS A 38 6.20 -16.99 9.59
N THR A 39 5.84 -18.01 8.82
CA THR A 39 6.64 -18.54 7.72
C THR A 39 5.95 -18.17 6.41
N HIS A 40 6.57 -17.29 5.63
CA HIS A 40 6.01 -16.71 4.41
C HIS A 40 6.50 -17.44 3.17
N ASN A 41 5.63 -17.56 2.16
CA ASN A 41 5.94 -18.19 0.88
C ASN A 41 5.30 -17.37 -0.26
N MET A 42 5.84 -16.17 -0.51
CA MET A 42 5.30 -15.22 -1.49
C MET A 42 5.30 -15.79 -2.93
N PRO A 43 4.32 -15.43 -3.78
CA PRO A 43 4.36 -15.71 -5.21
C PRO A 43 5.52 -14.97 -5.89
N ASN A 44 6.12 -15.58 -6.91
CA ASN A 44 6.98 -14.85 -7.83
C ASN A 44 6.12 -14.21 -8.92
N TRP A 45 5.83 -12.92 -8.82
CA TRP A 45 4.93 -12.23 -9.75
C TRP A 45 5.41 -12.23 -11.20
N SER A 46 6.73 -12.20 -11.44
CA SER A 46 7.31 -12.29 -12.79
C SER A 46 7.20 -13.70 -13.39
N LEU A 47 7.28 -14.74 -12.55
CA LEU A 47 7.15 -16.14 -12.95
C LEU A 47 5.99 -16.78 -12.14
N PRO A 48 4.72 -16.46 -12.46
CA PRO A 48 3.56 -16.68 -11.58
C PRO A 48 3.25 -18.15 -11.21
N TRP A 49 3.88 -19.11 -11.89
CA TRP A 49 3.88 -20.54 -11.51
C TRP A 49 4.89 -20.91 -10.41
N GLN A 50 5.75 -19.98 -10.00
CA GLN A 50 6.78 -20.16 -8.98
C GLN A 50 6.45 -19.42 -7.68
N ARG A 51 7.15 -19.83 -6.62
CA ARG A 51 7.21 -19.13 -5.33
C ARG A 51 8.60 -18.56 -5.13
N LEU A 52 8.68 -17.45 -4.41
CA LEU A 52 9.94 -16.95 -3.89
C LEU A 52 10.48 -17.91 -2.82
N LYS A 53 11.74 -17.70 -2.41
CA LYS A 53 12.34 -18.42 -1.29
C LYS A 53 11.47 -18.25 -0.04
N GLN A 54 11.25 -19.34 0.71
CA GLN A 54 10.57 -19.28 2.00
C GLN A 54 11.39 -18.48 3.02
N GLU A 55 10.72 -17.56 3.71
CA GLU A 55 11.33 -16.70 4.74
C GLU A 55 10.50 -16.71 6.04
N GLN A 56 11.07 -16.19 7.12
CA GLN A 56 10.45 -16.20 8.44
C GLN A 56 10.51 -14.81 9.07
N SER A 57 9.41 -14.40 9.70
CA SER A 57 9.28 -13.14 10.41
C SER A 57 8.86 -13.36 11.87
N THR A 58 8.98 -12.31 12.66
CA THR A 58 8.39 -12.20 14.00
C THR A 58 7.63 -10.89 14.09
N SER A 59 6.41 -10.94 14.59
CA SER A 59 5.60 -9.76 14.94
C SER A 59 5.02 -9.90 16.35
N THR A 60 4.24 -8.93 16.77
CA THR A 60 3.45 -8.99 18.01
C THR A 60 1.97 -9.17 17.67
N GLY A 61 1.21 -9.78 18.57
CA GLY A 61 -0.23 -9.67 18.60
C GLY A 61 -0.75 -9.36 20.01
N PHE A 62 -2.06 -9.28 20.20
CA PHE A 62 -2.69 -9.22 21.52
C PHE A 62 -4.01 -9.98 21.60
N VAL A 63 -4.31 -10.52 22.78
CA VAL A 63 -5.54 -11.27 23.04
C VAL A 63 -6.74 -10.33 23.17
N ILE A 64 -7.82 -10.69 22.47
CA ILE A 64 -9.12 -10.04 22.53
C ILE A 64 -10.23 -11.07 22.79
N ASP A 65 -11.45 -10.57 23.01
CA ASP A 65 -12.58 -11.39 23.39
C ASP A 65 -12.93 -12.51 22.40
N GLY A 66 -13.42 -13.63 22.93
CA GLY A 66 -13.78 -14.82 22.14
C GLY A 66 -12.58 -15.67 21.69
N ARG A 67 -11.46 -15.66 22.44
CA ARG A 67 -10.23 -16.45 22.15
C ARG A 67 -9.67 -16.17 20.76
N ARG A 68 -9.43 -14.88 20.49
CA ARG A 68 -8.86 -14.37 19.25
C ARG A 68 -7.63 -13.51 19.56
N ILE A 69 -6.71 -13.46 18.62
CA ILE A 69 -5.52 -12.61 18.67
C ILE A 69 -5.61 -11.61 17.52
N ILE A 70 -5.39 -10.32 17.80
CA ILE A 70 -5.17 -9.29 16.77
C ILE A 70 -3.68 -9.18 16.47
N THR A 71 -3.33 -9.03 15.20
CA THR A 71 -2.01 -8.63 14.70
C THR A 71 -2.18 -7.92 13.34
N ASN A 72 -1.12 -7.53 12.65
CA ASN A 72 -1.23 -6.94 11.31
C ASN A 72 -1.54 -7.97 10.21
N ALA A 73 -2.07 -7.52 9.07
CA ALA A 73 -2.26 -8.36 7.90
C ALA A 73 -0.93 -8.79 7.28
N HIS A 74 0.01 -7.85 7.12
CA HIS A 74 1.34 -8.13 6.56
C HIS A 74 2.13 -9.16 7.39
N ALA A 75 1.92 -9.19 8.72
CA ALA A 75 2.56 -10.17 9.60
C ALA A 75 2.19 -11.62 9.25
N VAL A 76 1.06 -11.85 8.58
CA VAL A 76 0.56 -13.18 8.19
C VAL A 76 0.26 -13.29 6.68
N GLU A 77 0.87 -12.43 5.86
CA GLU A 77 0.74 -12.51 4.40
C GLU A 77 1.39 -13.79 3.84
N TYR A 78 0.75 -14.42 2.85
CA TYR A 78 1.23 -15.64 2.18
C TYR A 78 1.78 -16.73 3.13
N SER A 79 1.21 -16.84 4.33
CA SER A 79 1.66 -17.73 5.40
C SER A 79 1.48 -19.21 5.04
N THR A 80 2.55 -20.01 5.16
CA THR A 80 2.46 -21.49 5.13
C THR A 80 2.39 -22.11 6.52
N MET A 81 2.83 -21.38 7.54
CA MET A 81 2.70 -21.74 8.95
C MET A 81 2.70 -20.47 9.80
N ILE A 82 1.75 -20.38 10.73
CA ILE A 82 1.70 -19.33 11.76
C ILE A 82 1.80 -20.03 13.12
N GLN A 83 2.60 -19.47 14.03
CA GLN A 83 2.66 -19.90 15.42
C GLN A 83 2.58 -18.69 16.35
N ALA A 84 2.02 -18.89 17.54
CA ALA A 84 2.00 -17.91 18.62
C ALA A 84 2.72 -18.45 19.86
N SER A 85 3.30 -17.58 20.68
CA SER A 85 3.91 -17.93 21.96
C SER A 85 3.64 -16.86 22.99
N THR A 86 3.19 -17.26 24.18
CA THR A 86 2.88 -16.36 25.29
C THR A 86 4.14 -15.99 26.08
N ARG A 87 4.11 -14.84 26.75
CA ARG A 87 5.28 -14.31 27.48
C ARG A 87 5.78 -15.27 28.55
N GLY A 88 7.00 -15.77 28.38
CA GLY A 88 7.66 -16.67 29.33
C GLY A 88 7.38 -18.16 29.09
N CYS A 89 6.63 -18.49 28.05
CA CYS A 89 6.53 -19.84 27.51
C CYS A 89 7.67 -20.07 26.50
N ASP A 90 8.29 -21.26 26.50
CA ASP A 90 9.24 -21.69 25.45
C ASP A 90 8.53 -22.42 24.29
N ARG A 91 7.29 -22.86 24.52
CA ARG A 91 6.44 -23.53 23.53
C ARG A 91 5.87 -22.54 22.51
N LYS A 92 5.81 -22.99 21.25
CA LYS A 92 5.15 -22.29 20.14
C LYS A 92 3.92 -23.08 19.70
N PHE A 93 2.75 -22.49 19.89
CA PHE A 93 1.46 -23.07 19.59
C PHE A 93 1.10 -22.79 18.13
N GLN A 94 0.48 -23.74 17.43
CA GLN A 94 0.05 -23.51 16.05
C GLN A 94 -1.16 -22.56 16.03
N ALA A 95 -1.10 -21.53 15.20
CA ALA A 95 -2.15 -20.55 15.03
C ALA A 95 -2.77 -20.67 13.63
N SER A 96 -4.08 -20.38 13.55
CA SER A 96 -4.88 -20.39 12.34
C SER A 96 -5.37 -18.98 12.02
N ARG A 97 -5.44 -18.64 10.73
CA ARG A 97 -5.90 -17.33 10.23
C ARG A 97 -7.42 -17.33 10.13
N TYR A 98 -8.11 -16.55 10.95
CA TYR A 98 -9.57 -16.46 10.98
C TYR A 98 -10.10 -15.44 9.97
N ALA A 99 -9.59 -14.20 10.01
CA ALA A 99 -9.95 -13.12 9.08
C ALA A 99 -8.75 -12.21 8.82
N VAL A 100 -8.77 -11.48 7.69
CA VAL A 100 -7.75 -10.49 7.32
C VAL A 100 -8.44 -9.34 6.60
N GLY A 101 -8.10 -8.10 6.97
CA GLY A 101 -8.34 -6.90 6.20
C GLY A 101 -7.02 -6.35 5.70
N GLU A 102 -6.75 -6.51 4.40
CA GLU A 102 -5.51 -6.04 3.78
C GLU A 102 -5.51 -4.49 3.73
N GLU A 103 -6.70 -3.87 3.62
CA GLU A 103 -6.92 -2.42 3.55
C GLU A 103 -6.73 -1.63 4.85
N CYS A 104 -6.88 -2.27 6.02
CA CYS A 104 -6.57 -1.70 7.33
C CYS A 104 -5.30 -2.30 7.96
N ASP A 105 -4.62 -3.19 7.24
CA ASP A 105 -3.50 -3.99 7.74
C ASP A 105 -3.80 -4.69 9.09
N LEU A 106 -4.94 -5.37 9.20
CA LEU A 106 -5.34 -6.13 10.39
C LEU A 106 -5.62 -7.60 10.08
N ALA A 107 -5.30 -8.48 11.03
CA ALA A 107 -5.63 -9.91 10.98
C ALA A 107 -6.13 -10.42 12.33
N ILE A 108 -7.08 -11.35 12.27
CA ILE A 108 -7.56 -12.15 13.40
C ILE A 108 -6.97 -13.54 13.32
N LEU A 109 -6.30 -13.98 14.38
CA LEU A 109 -5.80 -15.35 14.53
C LEU A 109 -6.56 -16.08 15.66
N THR A 110 -6.60 -17.41 15.55
CA THR A 110 -7.08 -18.32 16.60
C THR A 110 -6.02 -19.37 16.90
N VAL A 111 -6.08 -19.98 18.10
CA VAL A 111 -5.22 -21.08 18.54
C VAL A 111 -6.13 -22.16 19.11
N GLU A 112 -6.03 -23.39 18.60
CA GLU A 112 -6.88 -24.53 18.99
C GLU A 112 -6.46 -25.17 20.32
N ASP A 113 -5.22 -24.94 20.75
CA ASP A 113 -4.68 -25.51 21.98
C ASP A 113 -5.12 -24.70 23.22
N GLU A 114 -5.79 -25.37 24.16
CA GLU A 114 -6.28 -24.77 25.40
C GLU A 114 -5.15 -24.20 26.28
N GLU A 115 -3.96 -24.81 26.27
CA GLU A 115 -2.82 -24.41 27.11
C GLU A 115 -2.30 -23.01 26.74
N PHE A 116 -2.49 -22.57 25.49
CA PHE A 116 -2.18 -21.20 25.07
C PHE A 116 -3.06 -20.14 25.77
N TRP A 117 -4.27 -20.52 26.15
CA TRP A 117 -5.27 -19.64 26.76
C TRP A 117 -5.24 -19.67 28.30
N GLU A 118 -4.43 -20.53 28.92
CA GLU A 118 -4.31 -20.60 30.39
C GLU A 118 -3.72 -19.30 30.96
N GLY A 119 -4.53 -18.57 31.74
CA GLY A 119 -4.15 -17.27 32.31
C GLY A 119 -4.21 -16.10 31.32
N ALA A 120 -4.63 -16.32 30.07
CA ALA A 120 -4.87 -15.25 29.11
C ALA A 120 -6.17 -14.51 29.44
N ALA A 121 -6.10 -13.19 29.57
CA ALA A 121 -7.25 -12.30 29.59
C ALA A 121 -7.33 -11.51 28.25
N PRO A 122 -8.51 -11.08 27.80
CA PRO A 122 -8.62 -10.10 26.74
C PRO A 122 -8.19 -8.71 27.24
N LEU A 123 -7.58 -7.91 26.37
CA LEU A 123 -7.46 -6.47 26.60
C LEU A 123 -8.80 -5.78 26.31
N ALA A 124 -9.16 -4.81 27.15
CA ALA A 124 -10.25 -3.88 26.88
C ALA A 124 -9.85 -2.89 25.78
N PHE A 125 -10.84 -2.31 25.09
CA PHE A 125 -10.64 -1.23 24.12
C PHE A 125 -11.02 0.10 24.78
N GLY A 126 -10.19 1.12 24.59
CA GLY A 126 -10.44 2.49 25.05
C GLY A 126 -11.09 3.33 23.95
N GLU A 127 -11.29 4.62 24.20
CA GLU A 127 -11.73 5.55 23.17
C GLU A 127 -10.57 5.98 22.24
N LEU A 128 -10.90 6.64 21.12
CA LEU A 128 -9.90 7.26 20.26
C LEU A 128 -9.23 8.42 21.04
N PRO A 129 -7.89 8.48 21.16
CA PRO A 129 -7.20 9.45 22.02
C PRO A 129 -7.12 10.86 21.39
N GLU A 130 -6.98 11.88 22.22
CA GLU A 130 -6.75 13.28 21.82
C GLU A 130 -5.26 13.55 21.55
N LEU A 131 -4.93 14.76 21.11
CA LEU A 131 -3.53 15.18 20.94
C LEU A 131 -2.86 15.36 22.30
N THR A 132 -1.60 14.96 22.41
CA THR A 132 -0.77 14.96 23.64
C THR A 132 -1.12 13.94 24.71
N ASP A 133 -2.09 13.04 24.47
CA ASP A 133 -2.34 11.88 25.35
C ASP A 133 -1.11 10.95 25.41
N ASP A 134 -0.75 10.52 26.62
CA ASP A 134 0.31 9.53 26.86
C ASP A 134 -0.13 8.12 26.40
N VAL A 135 0.76 7.43 25.69
CA VAL A 135 0.51 6.11 25.09
C VAL A 135 1.72 5.19 25.19
N SER A 136 1.48 3.89 25.37
CA SER A 136 2.51 2.85 25.43
C SER A 136 2.30 1.78 24.35
N VAL A 137 3.30 1.59 23.49
CA VAL A 137 3.38 0.48 22.53
C VAL A 137 4.00 -0.73 23.20
N ILE A 138 3.35 -1.89 23.14
CA ILE A 138 3.84 -3.14 23.74
C ILE A 138 4.17 -4.15 22.62
N GLY A 139 5.36 -4.76 22.64
CA GLY A 139 5.68 -5.82 21.68
C GLY A 139 7.09 -6.39 21.72
N TYR A 140 7.48 -7.12 20.68
CA TYR A 140 8.71 -7.90 20.60
C TYR A 140 9.61 -7.43 19.44
N PRO A 141 10.64 -6.60 19.69
CA PRO A 141 11.55 -6.14 18.65
C PRO A 141 12.29 -7.30 17.98
N VAL A 142 12.52 -7.20 16.66
CA VAL A 142 13.24 -8.22 15.88
C VAL A 142 14.57 -8.63 16.54
N GLY A 143 14.73 -9.94 16.74
CA GLY A 143 15.90 -10.53 17.41
C GLY A 143 15.77 -10.69 18.93
N GLY A 144 14.65 -10.29 19.53
CA GLY A 144 14.33 -10.50 20.94
C GLY A 144 13.21 -11.51 21.20
N GLU A 145 13.36 -12.31 22.24
CA GLU A 145 12.29 -13.12 22.88
C GLU A 145 11.72 -12.40 24.12
N CYS A 146 12.34 -11.28 24.52
CA CYS A 146 11.86 -10.42 25.60
C CYS A 146 10.88 -9.38 25.08
N ILE A 147 9.77 -9.21 25.81
CA ILE A 147 8.83 -8.11 25.60
C ILE A 147 9.49 -6.75 25.87
N SER A 148 9.14 -5.76 25.06
CA SER A 148 9.59 -4.38 25.10
C SER A 148 8.37 -3.46 25.21
N ILE A 149 8.57 -2.28 25.77
CA ILE A 149 7.56 -1.23 25.85
C ILE A 149 8.23 0.09 25.43
N THR A 150 7.64 0.79 24.46
CA THR A 150 8.04 2.15 24.08
C THR A 150 6.88 3.10 24.36
N ALA A 151 7.11 4.09 25.21
CA ALA A 151 6.14 5.12 25.58
C ALA A 151 6.44 6.43 24.84
N GLY A 152 5.40 7.25 24.66
CA GLY A 152 5.43 8.56 24.01
C GLY A 152 4.01 9.16 24.02
N VAL A 153 3.78 10.18 23.20
CA VAL A 153 2.49 10.88 23.13
C VAL A 153 1.87 10.86 21.73
N VAL A 154 0.54 11.01 21.68
CA VAL A 154 -0.19 11.24 20.44
C VAL A 154 0.22 12.58 19.83
N SER A 155 0.94 12.50 18.72
CA SER A 155 1.48 13.65 17.98
C SER A 155 0.53 14.15 16.89
N ARG A 156 -0.33 13.28 16.34
CA ARG A 156 -1.37 13.65 15.37
C ARG A 156 -2.46 12.58 15.28
N VAL A 157 -3.64 12.97 14.84
CA VAL A 157 -4.69 12.08 14.33
C VAL A 157 -5.13 12.62 12.97
N GLU A 158 -4.89 11.87 11.88
CA GLU A 158 -5.23 12.32 10.52
C GLU A 158 -5.60 11.15 9.59
N MET A 159 -6.06 11.44 8.37
CA MET A 159 -6.25 10.42 7.34
C MET A 159 -4.91 10.18 6.63
N THR A 160 -4.40 8.94 6.65
CA THR A 160 -3.13 8.56 6.01
C THR A 160 -3.32 7.40 5.03
N VAL A 161 -2.44 7.27 4.04
CA VAL A 161 -2.42 6.11 3.14
C VAL A 161 -1.86 4.89 3.88
N TYR A 162 -2.62 3.80 3.90
CA TYR A 162 -2.17 2.50 4.36
C TYR A 162 -1.43 1.83 3.19
N ALA A 163 -0.10 1.94 3.20
CA ALA A 163 0.77 1.70 2.05
C ALA A 163 0.64 0.31 1.41
N GLN A 164 0.23 -0.70 2.18
CA GLN A 164 0.01 -2.08 1.74
C GLN A 164 -1.22 -2.23 0.81
N ALA A 165 -2.12 -1.24 0.75
CA ALA A 165 -3.41 -1.35 0.04
C ALA A 165 -3.88 -0.08 -0.68
N GLU A 166 -3.14 1.03 -0.63
CA GLU A 166 -3.51 2.34 -1.23
C GLU A 166 -4.90 2.88 -0.78
N GLN A 167 -5.40 2.42 0.36
CA GLN A 167 -6.57 2.97 1.04
C GLN A 167 -6.13 4.13 1.95
N GLU A 168 -7.00 5.13 2.16
CA GLU A 168 -6.77 6.11 3.24
C GLU A 168 -7.80 5.86 4.33
N LEU A 169 -7.34 5.60 5.55
CA LEU A 169 -8.16 5.46 6.76
C LEU A 169 -7.62 6.44 7.81
N LEU A 170 -8.30 6.55 8.94
CA LEU A 170 -7.75 7.28 10.08
C LEU A 170 -6.47 6.57 10.58
N SER A 171 -5.47 7.34 11.00
CA SER A 171 -4.28 6.85 11.69
C SER A 171 -3.88 7.82 12.80
N ILE A 172 -3.35 7.27 13.89
CA ILE A 172 -2.72 8.05 14.95
C ILE A 172 -1.21 8.04 14.72
N GLN A 173 -0.61 9.22 14.70
CA GLN A 173 0.84 9.42 14.69
C GLN A 173 1.32 9.59 16.14
N ILE A 174 2.37 8.87 16.54
CA ILE A 174 2.98 8.95 17.88
C ILE A 174 4.49 9.22 17.77
N ASP A 175 5.12 9.79 18.81
CA ASP A 175 6.58 9.97 18.86
C ASP A 175 7.31 8.77 19.50
N ALA A 176 6.57 7.82 20.08
CA ALA A 176 7.11 6.55 20.55
C ALA A 176 7.67 5.72 19.38
N ALA A 177 8.91 5.24 19.51
CA ALA A 177 9.56 4.46 18.46
C ALA A 177 8.90 3.09 18.26
N ILE A 178 8.27 2.89 17.10
CA ILE A 178 7.84 1.58 16.59
C ILE A 178 8.97 0.99 15.76
N ASN A 179 9.36 -0.23 16.09
CA ASN A 179 10.42 -0.99 15.41
C ASN A 179 9.83 -2.27 14.80
N PRO A 180 10.44 -2.83 13.73
CA PRO A 180 10.09 -4.15 13.23
C PRO A 180 9.98 -5.18 14.36
N GLY A 181 8.87 -5.91 14.38
CA GLY A 181 8.52 -6.86 15.43
C GLY A 181 7.52 -6.35 16.47
N ASN A 182 7.52 -5.04 16.79
CA ASN A 182 6.46 -4.44 17.62
C ASN A 182 5.14 -4.29 16.85
N SER A 183 5.19 -4.23 15.51
CA SER A 183 4.01 -4.18 14.63
C SER A 183 3.03 -5.31 14.96
N GLY A 184 1.73 -4.97 14.97
CA GLY A 184 0.64 -5.85 15.36
C GLY A 184 0.40 -5.92 16.89
N GLY A 185 1.31 -5.36 17.68
CA GLY A 185 1.15 -5.22 19.13
C GLY A 185 0.16 -4.13 19.51
N PRO A 186 -0.38 -4.16 20.74
CA PRO A 186 -1.32 -3.16 21.21
C PRO A 186 -0.60 -1.86 21.55
N VAL A 187 -1.26 -0.75 21.26
CA VAL A 187 -0.95 0.57 21.80
C VAL A 187 -2.03 0.89 22.84
N VAL A 188 -1.61 1.20 24.07
CA VAL A 188 -2.52 1.37 25.22
C VAL A 188 -2.41 2.76 25.85
N ASN A 189 -3.51 3.21 26.46
CA ASN A 189 -3.56 4.38 27.36
C ASN A 189 -3.02 4.04 28.77
N ASP A 190 -3.00 5.03 29.66
CA ASP A 190 -2.56 4.88 31.07
C ASP A 190 -3.39 3.87 31.88
N ASP A 191 -4.69 3.73 31.59
CA ASP A 191 -5.58 2.72 32.19
C ASP A 191 -5.32 1.29 31.66
N GLY A 192 -4.51 1.17 30.59
CA GLY A 192 -4.11 -0.11 30.00
C GLY A 192 -5.07 -0.67 28.95
N GLU A 193 -6.00 0.16 28.46
CA GLU A 193 -6.97 -0.13 27.40
C GLU A 193 -6.35 0.14 26.02
N VAL A 194 -6.74 -0.64 25.01
CA VAL A 194 -6.20 -0.52 23.64
C VAL A 194 -6.82 0.67 22.92
N VAL A 195 -5.98 1.64 22.56
CA VAL A 195 -6.32 2.78 21.70
C VAL A 195 -5.99 2.54 20.22
N GLY A 196 -5.25 1.46 19.91
CA GLY A 196 -5.01 0.99 18.55
C GLY A 196 -3.95 -0.10 18.42
N VAL A 197 -3.61 -0.45 17.18
CA VAL A 197 -2.62 -1.49 16.82
C VAL A 197 -1.38 -0.85 16.20
N ALA A 198 -0.20 -1.20 16.71
CA ALA A 198 1.07 -0.66 16.23
C ALA A 198 1.29 -0.98 14.74
N PHE A 199 1.53 0.04 13.93
CA PHE A 199 1.72 -0.04 12.48
C PHE A 199 3.05 0.57 12.08
N GLN A 200 3.73 -0.05 11.12
CA GLN A 200 4.95 0.50 10.52
C GLN A 200 4.62 0.97 9.10
N SER A 201 4.52 2.30 8.93
CA SER A 201 4.45 2.89 7.58
C SER A 201 5.74 2.64 6.80
N LEU A 202 5.61 2.57 5.48
CA LEU A 202 6.73 2.37 4.54
C LEU A 202 7.39 3.69 4.11
N ASP A 203 6.86 4.84 4.55
CA ASP A 203 7.30 6.16 4.12
C ASP A 203 8.59 6.65 4.82
N GLY A 204 9.73 6.28 4.24
CA GLY A 204 10.99 7.03 4.34
C GLY A 204 12.05 6.45 5.26
N SER A 205 13.23 6.18 4.70
CA SER A 205 14.46 5.80 5.43
C SER A 205 15.06 6.90 6.31
N ASP A 206 14.51 8.12 6.23
CA ASP A 206 15.12 9.36 6.68
C ASP A 206 14.33 10.01 7.83
N VAL A 207 13.34 9.30 8.40
CA VAL A 207 12.41 9.79 9.43
C VAL A 207 12.59 8.98 10.72
N GLU A 208 13.28 9.57 11.71
CA GLU A 208 13.46 8.97 13.03
C GLU A 208 12.32 9.36 13.99
N ASN A 209 11.89 8.43 14.85
CA ASN A 209 10.92 8.65 15.94
C ASN A 209 9.51 9.11 15.48
N ILE A 210 8.99 8.53 14.40
CA ILE A 210 7.56 8.57 14.08
C ILE A 210 7.02 7.14 14.06
N GLY A 211 6.11 6.85 14.99
CA GLY A 211 5.26 5.67 14.97
C GLY A 211 3.90 5.98 14.37
N TYR A 212 3.28 4.98 13.75
CA TYR A 212 1.88 5.03 13.28
C TYR A 212 1.06 3.93 13.97
N VAL A 213 -0.24 4.16 14.10
CA VAL A 213 -1.14 3.24 14.80
C VAL A 213 -2.45 3.13 14.03
N VAL A 214 -2.93 1.89 13.82
CA VAL A 214 -4.28 1.60 13.33
C VAL A 214 -5.25 1.90 14.48
N PRO A 215 -6.10 2.94 14.42
CA PRO A 215 -6.85 3.39 15.58
C PRO A 215 -7.94 2.41 16.02
N VAL A 216 -8.33 2.47 17.30
CA VAL A 216 -9.37 1.59 17.87
C VAL A 216 -10.66 1.57 17.05
N ASN A 217 -11.14 2.71 16.54
CA ASN A 217 -12.36 2.74 15.72
C ASN A 217 -12.22 2.04 14.34
N VAL A 218 -10.99 1.86 13.84
CA VAL A 218 -10.71 1.09 12.60
C VAL A 218 -10.62 -0.40 12.93
N LEU A 219 -10.08 -0.76 14.10
CA LEU A 219 -10.09 -2.12 14.64
C LEU A 219 -11.52 -2.60 14.96
N GLU A 220 -12.35 -1.76 15.57
CA GLU A 220 -13.76 -2.05 15.86
C GLU A 220 -14.59 -2.23 14.58
N HIS A 221 -14.39 -1.36 13.57
CA HIS A 221 -15.01 -1.53 12.25
C HIS A 221 -14.64 -2.88 11.63
N PHE A 222 -13.35 -3.21 11.58
CA PHE A 222 -12.86 -4.50 11.09
C PHE A 222 -13.48 -5.70 11.84
N LEU A 223 -13.57 -5.63 13.17
CA LEU A 223 -14.16 -6.67 14.01
C LEU A 223 -15.67 -6.82 13.79
N GLU A 224 -16.39 -5.72 13.63
CA GLU A 224 -17.83 -5.68 13.39
C GLU A 224 -18.17 -6.15 11.96
N ASP A 225 -17.38 -5.79 10.95
CA ASP A 225 -17.54 -6.25 9.56
C ASP A 225 -17.37 -7.78 9.49
N VAL A 226 -16.29 -8.30 10.09
CA VAL A 226 -16.04 -9.75 10.22
C VAL A 226 -17.16 -10.46 10.99
N ARG A 227 -17.76 -9.81 12.00
CA ARG A 227 -18.90 -10.35 12.76
C ARG A 227 -20.22 -10.32 11.99
N ARG A 228 -20.43 -9.35 11.10
CA ARG A 228 -21.64 -9.24 10.25
C ARG A 228 -21.66 -10.26 9.13
N HIS A 229 -20.52 -10.63 8.58
CA HIS A 229 -20.42 -11.41 7.34
C HIS A 229 -19.89 -12.84 7.52
N ASP A 230 -20.14 -13.43 8.70
CA ASP A 230 -19.81 -14.81 9.09
C ASP A 230 -18.31 -15.14 8.98
N GLY A 231 -17.46 -14.30 9.58
CA GLY A 231 -16.01 -14.49 9.59
C GLY A 231 -15.28 -13.95 8.35
N ARG A 232 -16.03 -13.43 7.37
CA ARG A 232 -15.47 -12.76 6.18
C ARG A 232 -15.38 -11.26 6.43
N TYR A 233 -14.28 -10.65 5.99
CA TYR A 233 -14.16 -9.20 5.87
C TYR A 233 -14.56 -8.79 4.45
N LEU A 234 -15.28 -7.67 4.31
CA LEU A 234 -15.73 -7.10 3.04
C LEU A 234 -15.00 -5.80 2.69
N GLY A 235 -14.67 -4.97 3.67
CA GLY A 235 -13.84 -3.77 3.48
C GLY A 235 -14.52 -2.42 3.71
N PHE A 236 -13.76 -1.35 3.51
CA PHE A 236 -14.21 0.02 3.72
C PHE A 236 -14.96 0.57 2.50
N PRO A 237 -16.24 0.97 2.64
CA PRO A 237 -17.01 1.52 1.53
C PRO A 237 -16.51 2.89 1.08
N ARG A 238 -16.79 3.24 -0.18
CA ARG A 238 -16.61 4.59 -0.73
C ARG A 238 -17.83 4.99 -1.57
N LEU A 239 -18.01 6.29 -1.84
CA LEU A 239 -19.02 6.80 -2.78
C LEU A 239 -18.68 6.53 -4.26
N GLY A 240 -17.44 6.13 -4.57
CA GLY A 240 -17.00 5.93 -5.95
C GLY A 240 -16.89 7.21 -6.78
N ILE A 241 -16.53 8.34 -6.18
CA ILE A 241 -16.46 9.65 -6.86
C ILE A 241 -15.04 10.22 -6.82
N THR A 242 -14.68 11.00 -7.84
CA THR A 242 -13.65 12.05 -7.71
C THR A 242 -14.34 13.40 -7.61
N HIS A 243 -13.74 14.34 -6.88
CA HIS A 243 -14.33 15.64 -6.62
C HIS A 243 -13.31 16.78 -6.70
N GLN A 244 -13.80 18.01 -6.74
CA GLN A 244 -13.03 19.25 -6.78
C GLN A 244 -13.44 20.17 -5.64
N HIS A 245 -12.44 20.78 -5.00
CA HIS A 245 -12.62 21.78 -3.94
C HIS A 245 -13.20 23.08 -4.51
N LEU A 246 -14.12 23.69 -3.77
CA LEU A 246 -14.90 24.87 -4.17
C LEU A 246 -14.50 26.12 -3.39
N GLU A 247 -13.22 26.27 -3.04
CA GLU A 247 -12.71 27.41 -2.27
C GLU A 247 -12.84 28.75 -3.03
N SER A 248 -12.69 28.71 -4.36
CA SER A 248 -12.85 29.89 -5.24
C SER A 248 -14.29 30.44 -5.21
N PRO A 249 -14.50 31.70 -4.79
CA PRO A 249 -15.83 32.32 -4.83
C PRO A 249 -16.39 32.45 -6.26
N ALA A 250 -15.52 32.60 -7.26
CA ALA A 250 -15.92 32.67 -8.66
C ALA A 250 -16.49 31.32 -9.15
N LEU A 251 -15.86 30.20 -8.77
CA LEU A 251 -16.33 28.86 -9.12
C LEU A 251 -17.69 28.55 -8.47
N ARG A 252 -17.85 28.89 -7.18
CA ARG A 252 -19.16 28.81 -6.49
C ARG A 252 -20.21 29.69 -7.16
N GLY A 253 -19.83 30.88 -7.63
CA GLY A 253 -20.69 31.78 -8.39
C GLY A 253 -21.15 31.21 -9.74
N SER A 254 -20.27 30.56 -10.51
CA SER A 254 -20.66 29.86 -11.75
C SER A 254 -21.57 28.65 -11.50
N LEU A 255 -21.43 27.99 -10.35
CA LEU A 255 -22.32 26.91 -9.87
C LEU A 255 -23.57 27.44 -9.14
N ARG A 256 -23.81 28.77 -9.18
CA ARG A 256 -24.93 29.51 -8.56
C ARG A 256 -25.16 29.24 -7.07
N MET A 257 -24.14 28.78 -6.35
CA MET A 257 -24.21 28.55 -4.91
C MET A 257 -24.43 29.87 -4.16
N SER A 258 -25.38 29.87 -3.22
CA SER A 258 -25.57 30.98 -2.29
C SER A 258 -24.35 31.14 -1.36
N PRO A 259 -24.11 32.34 -0.79
CA PRO A 259 -22.97 32.58 0.11
C PRO A 259 -22.93 31.66 1.36
N GLN A 260 -24.06 31.07 1.73
CA GLN A 260 -24.20 30.17 2.87
C GLN A 260 -23.94 28.70 2.53
N GLN A 261 -23.98 28.31 1.24
CA GLN A 261 -23.71 26.93 0.81
C GLN A 261 -22.20 26.65 0.74
N THR A 262 -21.82 25.42 1.09
CA THR A 262 -20.46 24.88 0.94
C THR A 262 -20.56 23.44 0.47
N GLY A 263 -19.48 22.92 -0.11
CA GLY A 263 -19.44 21.53 -0.58
C GLY A 263 -18.31 21.28 -1.57
N VAL A 264 -18.31 20.09 -2.16
CA VAL A 264 -17.37 19.70 -3.23
C VAL A 264 -18.10 19.30 -4.49
N MET A 265 -17.57 19.66 -5.66
CA MET A 265 -18.18 19.32 -6.96
C MET A 265 -17.68 17.97 -7.44
N VAL A 266 -18.59 17.06 -7.81
CA VAL A 266 -18.29 15.76 -8.42
C VAL A 266 -17.69 15.98 -9.81
N THR A 267 -16.46 15.52 -10.03
CA THR A 267 -15.76 15.60 -11.32
C THR A 267 -15.88 14.33 -12.15
N CYS A 268 -16.01 13.17 -11.48
CA CYS A 268 -16.30 11.88 -12.10
C CYS A 268 -17.03 10.97 -11.10
N VAL A 269 -17.84 10.04 -11.61
CA VAL A 269 -18.41 8.91 -10.85
C VAL A 269 -17.88 7.63 -11.50
N GLN A 270 -17.34 6.73 -10.70
CA GLN A 270 -16.69 5.51 -11.18
C GLN A 270 -17.75 4.52 -11.71
N PRO A 271 -17.65 4.02 -12.96
CA PRO A 271 -18.71 3.19 -13.57
C PRO A 271 -19.02 1.87 -12.85
N THR A 272 -18.10 1.36 -12.02
CA THR A 272 -18.27 0.14 -11.23
C THR A 272 -19.08 0.37 -9.94
N TYR A 273 -19.32 1.62 -9.52
CA TYR A 273 -20.01 1.94 -8.28
C TYR A 273 -21.52 2.18 -8.49
N PRO A 274 -22.40 1.74 -7.56
CA PRO A 274 -23.85 1.97 -7.64
C PRO A 274 -24.24 3.45 -7.80
N ALA A 275 -23.40 4.36 -7.28
CA ALA A 275 -23.56 5.80 -7.36
C ALA A 275 -23.70 6.36 -8.78
N VAL A 276 -23.24 5.66 -9.83
CA VAL A 276 -23.38 6.09 -11.24
C VAL A 276 -24.85 6.26 -11.66
N ASN A 277 -25.78 5.58 -10.97
CA ASN A 277 -27.23 5.67 -11.22
C ASN A 277 -27.90 6.86 -10.49
N VAL A 278 -27.16 7.59 -9.65
CA VAL A 278 -27.72 8.56 -8.69
C VAL A 278 -27.00 9.91 -8.75
N LEU A 279 -25.66 9.89 -8.68
CA LEU A 279 -24.77 11.05 -8.75
C LEU A 279 -24.29 11.29 -10.18
N ARG A 280 -23.92 12.54 -10.49
CA ARG A 280 -23.50 12.99 -11.82
C ARG A 280 -22.33 13.97 -11.71
N LYS A 281 -21.52 14.04 -12.77
CA LYS A 281 -20.52 15.09 -12.93
C LYS A 281 -21.20 16.47 -12.91
N GLY A 282 -20.71 17.38 -12.07
CA GLY A 282 -21.28 18.71 -11.85
C GLY A 282 -22.15 18.85 -10.60
N ASP A 283 -22.60 17.75 -9.98
CA ASP A 283 -23.29 17.80 -8.69
C ASP A 283 -22.37 18.43 -7.62
N VAL A 284 -22.89 19.32 -6.79
CA VAL A 284 -22.17 19.79 -5.58
C VAL A 284 -22.72 19.08 -4.36
N ILE A 285 -21.91 18.22 -3.73
CA ILE A 285 -22.25 17.54 -2.47
C ILE A 285 -22.07 18.53 -1.32
N MET A 286 -23.16 18.86 -0.64
CA MET A 286 -23.21 19.85 0.44
C MET A 286 -23.35 19.22 1.83
N LYS A 287 -24.07 18.09 1.93
CA LYS A 287 -24.15 17.27 3.15
C LYS A 287 -24.14 15.78 2.83
N VAL A 288 -23.74 15.00 3.81
CA VAL A 288 -23.83 13.54 3.84
C VAL A 288 -24.41 13.16 5.21
N ASP A 289 -25.56 12.49 5.25
CA ASP A 289 -26.31 12.12 6.47
C ASP A 289 -26.46 13.31 7.46
N GLY A 290 -26.78 14.48 6.90
CA GLY A 290 -26.90 15.76 7.62
C GLY A 290 -25.56 16.44 7.97
N ILE A 291 -24.43 15.73 7.92
CA ILE A 291 -23.09 16.27 8.18
C ILE A 291 -22.69 17.22 7.05
N ARG A 292 -22.43 18.48 7.40
CA ARG A 292 -22.09 19.54 6.44
C ARG A 292 -20.66 19.39 5.90
N VAL A 293 -20.54 19.32 4.58
CA VAL A 293 -19.28 19.33 3.84
C VAL A 293 -18.83 20.77 3.59
N ALA A 294 -17.54 21.05 3.79
CA ALA A 294 -16.92 22.34 3.50
C ALA A 294 -16.28 22.36 2.10
N ASN A 295 -15.83 23.55 1.67
CA ASN A 295 -15.31 23.78 0.32
C ASN A 295 -13.97 23.06 0.03
N ASP A 296 -13.29 22.62 1.07
CA ASP A 296 -12.03 21.86 1.09
C ASP A 296 -12.25 20.35 1.23
N GLY A 297 -13.50 19.86 1.11
CA GLY A 297 -13.85 18.46 1.32
C GLY A 297 -13.87 18.01 2.78
N SER A 298 -13.63 18.91 3.74
CA SER A 298 -13.62 18.58 5.16
C SER A 298 -15.02 18.58 5.78
N ILE A 299 -15.18 17.79 6.85
CA ILE A 299 -16.33 17.75 7.76
C ILE A 299 -15.87 18.09 9.19
N PRO A 300 -16.77 18.49 10.11
CA PRO A 300 -16.45 18.55 11.54
C PRO A 300 -16.00 17.18 12.06
N PHE A 301 -15.03 17.15 12.98
CA PHE A 301 -14.49 15.92 13.55
C PHE A 301 -14.66 15.89 15.08
N ARG A 302 -13.89 16.71 15.79
CA ARG A 302 -13.87 16.87 17.25
C ARG A 302 -14.05 18.34 17.64
N ALA A 303 -13.84 18.68 18.92
CA ALA A 303 -13.97 20.03 19.45
C ALA A 303 -12.96 21.01 18.83
N GLY A 304 -13.34 21.63 17.70
CA GLY A 304 -12.50 22.56 16.93
C GLY A 304 -11.75 21.93 15.75
N GLU A 305 -11.77 20.60 15.63
CA GLU A 305 -11.07 19.85 14.58
C GLU A 305 -11.93 19.56 13.35
N ARG A 306 -11.26 19.29 12.23
CA ARG A 306 -11.86 18.94 10.94
C ARG A 306 -11.09 17.81 10.28
N VAL A 307 -11.81 16.93 9.58
CA VAL A 307 -11.24 15.75 8.89
C VAL A 307 -11.84 15.65 7.49
N ALA A 308 -11.19 14.97 6.55
CA ALA A 308 -11.75 14.74 5.22
C ALA A 308 -13.03 13.91 5.29
N LEU A 309 -14.02 14.17 4.41
CA LEU A 309 -15.28 13.41 4.33
C LEU A 309 -15.10 11.88 4.24
N LYS A 310 -13.96 11.44 3.68
CA LYS A 310 -13.58 10.02 3.59
C LYS A 310 -13.52 9.31 4.96
N TYR A 311 -13.24 10.05 6.04
CA TYR A 311 -13.31 9.50 7.40
C TYR A 311 -14.70 8.96 7.74
N TYR A 312 -15.75 9.75 7.51
CA TYR A 312 -17.12 9.33 7.78
C TYR A 312 -17.52 8.13 6.91
N MET A 313 -17.11 8.12 5.64
CA MET A 313 -17.30 6.97 4.76
C MET A 313 -16.65 5.70 5.32
N SER A 314 -15.45 5.81 5.92
CA SER A 314 -14.76 4.68 6.57
C SER A 314 -15.35 4.24 7.91
N GLN A 315 -16.39 4.90 8.44
CA GLN A 315 -17.16 4.40 9.58
C GLN A 315 -18.38 3.56 9.17
N LEU A 316 -18.81 3.65 7.91
CA LEU A 316 -19.95 2.93 7.36
C LEU A 316 -19.50 1.56 6.81
N PHE A 317 -20.45 0.66 6.56
CA PHE A 317 -20.17 -0.70 6.09
C PHE A 317 -20.56 -0.87 4.61
N PRO A 318 -20.06 -1.90 3.91
CA PRO A 318 -20.56 -2.26 2.59
C PRO A 318 -22.06 -2.56 2.64
N GLU A 319 -22.76 -2.32 1.53
CA GLU A 319 -24.23 -2.41 1.41
C GLU A 319 -25.04 -1.34 2.17
N ASP A 320 -24.44 -0.56 3.07
CA ASP A 320 -25.08 0.62 3.69
C ASP A 320 -25.47 1.68 2.63
N LYS A 321 -26.32 2.63 3.06
CA LYS A 321 -26.83 3.72 2.22
C LYS A 321 -26.73 5.03 2.98
N THR A 322 -26.33 6.08 2.27
CA THR A 322 -26.17 7.45 2.81
C THR A 322 -27.12 8.43 2.12
N GLU A 323 -27.68 9.38 2.86
CA GLU A 323 -28.41 10.52 2.31
C GLU A 323 -27.45 11.65 1.93
N VAL A 324 -27.38 11.98 0.64
CA VAL A 324 -26.54 13.06 0.11
C VAL A 324 -27.43 14.25 -0.26
N GLU A 325 -27.26 15.38 0.45
CA GLU A 325 -27.86 16.66 0.05
C GLU A 325 -26.94 17.34 -0.95
N LEU A 326 -27.41 17.52 -2.18
CA LEU A 326 -26.64 18.07 -3.28
C LEU A 326 -27.36 19.22 -4.01
N LEU A 327 -26.57 20.04 -4.71
CA LEU A 327 -27.03 21.03 -5.68
C LEU A 327 -26.80 20.49 -7.10
N ARG A 328 -27.88 20.44 -7.89
CA ARG A 328 -27.90 20.04 -9.31
C ARG A 328 -28.89 20.94 -10.05
N ASP A 329 -28.51 21.46 -11.21
CA ASP A 329 -29.37 22.30 -12.06
C ASP A 329 -30.09 23.41 -11.26
N ASP A 330 -29.29 24.19 -10.52
CA ASP A 330 -29.69 25.25 -9.57
C ASP A 330 -30.61 24.81 -8.41
N SER A 331 -30.93 23.53 -8.30
CA SER A 331 -31.91 22.95 -7.38
C SER A 331 -31.25 22.13 -6.28
N VAL A 332 -31.64 22.34 -5.02
CA VAL A 332 -31.19 21.52 -3.89
C VAL A 332 -32.08 20.30 -3.76
N MET A 333 -31.48 19.11 -3.67
CA MET A 333 -32.18 17.84 -3.51
C MET A 333 -31.41 16.86 -2.63
N SER A 334 -32.13 16.03 -1.87
CA SER A 334 -31.56 14.85 -1.22
C SER A 334 -31.65 13.64 -2.15
N VAL A 335 -30.61 12.81 -2.17
CA VAL A 335 -30.60 11.50 -2.85
C VAL A 335 -30.00 10.43 -1.95
N THR A 336 -30.54 9.21 -1.99
CA THR A 336 -29.95 8.06 -1.28
C THR A 336 -28.93 7.37 -2.19
N VAL A 337 -27.67 7.31 -1.76
CA VAL A 337 -26.58 6.66 -2.51
C VAL A 337 -26.21 5.33 -1.84
N PRO A 338 -26.27 4.18 -2.55
CA PRO A 338 -25.75 2.92 -2.03
C PRO A 338 -24.23 2.90 -2.03
N LEU A 339 -23.65 2.39 -0.95
CA LEU A 339 -22.21 2.30 -0.76
C LEU A 339 -21.64 0.95 -1.22
N SER A 340 -20.41 0.97 -1.71
CA SER A 340 -19.69 -0.21 -2.19
C SER A 340 -18.20 -0.11 -1.86
N VAL A 341 -17.52 -1.25 -1.80
CA VAL A 341 -16.05 -1.33 -1.74
C VAL A 341 -15.44 -1.12 -3.12
N SER A 342 -14.11 -1.00 -3.19
CA SER A 342 -13.41 -0.51 -4.37
C SER A 342 -13.04 -1.60 -5.37
N ASP A 343 -13.83 -1.71 -6.44
CA ASP A 343 -13.45 -2.48 -7.63
C ASP A 343 -12.41 -1.69 -8.45
N VAL A 344 -11.12 -1.91 -8.16
CA VAL A 344 -9.98 -1.28 -8.84
C VAL A 344 -9.52 -2.10 -10.04
N LEU A 345 -9.40 -1.45 -11.20
CA LEU A 345 -8.99 -2.10 -12.46
C LEU A 345 -7.58 -2.75 -12.40
N CYS A 346 -6.72 -2.23 -11.52
CA CYS A 346 -5.40 -2.75 -11.21
C CYS A 346 -5.35 -3.02 -9.70
N PRO A 347 -5.51 -4.27 -9.24
CA PRO A 347 -5.53 -4.58 -7.81
C PRO A 347 -4.14 -4.44 -7.18
N VAL A 348 -4.10 -3.79 -6.02
CA VAL A 348 -2.89 -3.63 -5.19
C VAL A 348 -2.56 -4.94 -4.47
N HIS A 349 -3.58 -5.65 -3.99
CA HIS A 349 -3.48 -6.90 -3.25
C HIS A 349 -4.49 -7.94 -3.77
N PHE A 350 -4.29 -9.22 -3.43
CA PHE A 350 -5.02 -10.35 -4.02
C PHE A 350 -5.78 -11.23 -3.00
N GLY A 351 -5.86 -10.87 -1.72
CA GLY A 351 -6.45 -11.72 -0.68
C GLY A 351 -5.57 -12.94 -0.35
N GLY A 352 -4.24 -12.77 -0.39
CA GLY A 352 -3.25 -13.86 -0.30
C GLY A 352 -3.26 -14.89 -1.44
N ARG A 353 -4.05 -14.69 -2.51
CA ARG A 353 -4.08 -15.60 -3.68
C ARG A 353 -2.81 -15.48 -4.53
N ALA A 354 -2.49 -16.54 -5.27
CA ALA A 354 -1.45 -16.48 -6.30
C ALA A 354 -1.97 -15.75 -7.55
N PRO A 355 -1.09 -15.08 -8.32
CA PRO A 355 -1.46 -14.46 -9.61
C PRO A 355 -2.02 -15.49 -10.61
N SER A 356 -3.14 -15.13 -11.24
CA SER A 356 -3.71 -15.86 -12.37
C SER A 356 -2.82 -15.73 -13.61
N TYR A 357 -2.49 -16.84 -14.28
CA TYR A 357 -1.63 -16.82 -15.47
C TYR A 357 -2.07 -17.81 -16.55
N PHE A 358 -1.73 -17.50 -17.79
CA PHE A 358 -1.98 -18.33 -18.97
C PHE A 358 -0.80 -18.28 -19.93
N VAL A 359 -0.29 -19.44 -20.35
CA VAL A 359 0.79 -19.59 -21.34
C VAL A 359 0.19 -20.12 -22.63
N LEU A 360 0.44 -19.43 -23.75
CA LEU A 360 -0.07 -19.83 -25.07
C LEU A 360 0.99 -19.51 -26.13
N GLY A 361 1.58 -20.54 -26.74
CA GLY A 361 2.67 -20.38 -27.71
C GLY A 361 3.91 -19.69 -27.13
N GLY A 362 4.15 -19.81 -25.81
CA GLY A 362 5.23 -19.14 -25.07
C GLY A 362 4.96 -17.67 -24.72
N LEU A 363 3.86 -17.07 -25.20
CA LEU A 363 3.37 -15.81 -24.65
C LEU A 363 2.82 -16.08 -23.25
N VAL A 364 3.26 -15.29 -22.25
CA VAL A 364 2.76 -15.40 -20.87
C VAL A 364 1.81 -14.23 -20.60
N PHE A 365 0.55 -14.53 -20.35
CA PHE A 365 -0.47 -13.57 -19.97
C PHE A 365 -0.74 -13.67 -18.46
N THR A 366 -0.75 -12.54 -17.78
CA THR A 366 -1.16 -12.38 -16.37
C THR A 366 -2.09 -11.17 -16.25
N VAL A 367 -2.77 -11.01 -15.12
CA VAL A 367 -3.53 -9.79 -14.81
C VAL A 367 -2.55 -8.70 -14.38
N MET A 368 -2.65 -7.52 -14.97
CA MET A 368 -1.80 -6.39 -14.57
C MET A 368 -2.15 -5.97 -13.14
N SER A 369 -1.13 -6.03 -12.30
CA SER A 369 -1.09 -5.53 -10.92
C SER A 369 0.26 -4.82 -10.73
N ALA A 370 0.67 -4.52 -9.50
CA ALA A 370 1.96 -3.86 -9.25
C ALA A 370 3.18 -4.53 -9.93
N PRO A 371 3.20 -5.84 -10.27
CA PRO A 371 4.31 -6.44 -11.02
C PRO A 371 3.93 -7.30 -12.26
N TYR A 372 4.35 -6.79 -13.44
CA TYR A 372 5.05 -7.50 -14.54
C TYR A 372 4.33 -8.44 -15.56
N LEU A 373 4.94 -8.60 -16.75
CA LEU A 373 4.59 -9.51 -17.85
C LEU A 373 5.81 -9.81 -18.76
N GLU A 374 6.02 -11.07 -19.16
CA GLU A 374 7.20 -11.57 -19.91
C GLU A 374 6.83 -12.45 -21.14
N VAL A 375 7.81 -12.82 -21.99
CA VAL A 375 7.64 -13.74 -23.14
C VAL A 375 8.73 -14.82 -23.10
N LEU A 376 8.34 -16.08 -23.29
CA LEU A 376 9.23 -17.24 -23.26
C LEU A 376 9.59 -17.68 -24.69
N ALA A 377 10.84 -17.51 -25.09
CA ALA A 377 11.33 -17.75 -26.45
C ALA A 377 11.18 -19.22 -26.92
N HIS A 378 10.65 -19.42 -28.13
CA HIS A 378 10.49 -20.72 -28.79
C HIS A 378 10.37 -20.55 -30.32
N GLU A 379 10.59 -21.61 -31.11
CA GLU A 379 10.48 -21.57 -32.58
C GLU A 379 9.11 -21.04 -33.09
N VAL A 380 8.05 -21.19 -32.29
CA VAL A 380 6.69 -20.73 -32.60
C VAL A 380 6.50 -19.21 -32.44
N ASN A 381 7.38 -18.50 -31.72
CA ASN A 381 7.25 -17.08 -31.38
C ASN A 381 8.50 -16.23 -31.71
N VAL A 382 9.34 -16.72 -32.61
CA VAL A 382 10.55 -16.02 -33.08
C VAL A 382 10.21 -14.63 -33.64
N GLY A 383 10.93 -13.61 -33.16
CA GLY A 383 10.70 -12.20 -33.49
C GLY A 383 9.89 -11.42 -32.44
N TYR A 384 9.29 -12.09 -31.46
CA TYR A 384 8.50 -11.46 -30.39
C TYR A 384 9.17 -11.53 -28.99
N GLU A 385 10.37 -12.14 -28.89
CA GLU A 385 11.09 -12.39 -27.63
C GLU A 385 11.50 -11.11 -26.89
N GLY A 386 11.56 -9.98 -27.61
CA GLY A 386 11.86 -8.66 -27.05
C GLY A 386 10.66 -7.90 -26.49
N PHE A 387 9.46 -8.51 -26.41
CA PHE A 387 8.26 -7.86 -25.88
C PHE A 387 8.08 -8.20 -24.39
N SER A 388 7.83 -7.20 -23.56
CA SER A 388 7.43 -7.34 -22.14
C SER A 388 6.52 -6.18 -21.75
N ASN A 389 5.70 -6.37 -20.70
CA ASN A 389 4.80 -5.33 -20.16
C ASN A 389 3.88 -4.66 -21.22
N MET A 390 3.39 -5.43 -22.18
CA MET A 390 2.48 -4.99 -23.24
C MET A 390 1.03 -5.36 -22.90
N GLN A 391 0.12 -4.38 -22.87
CA GLN A 391 -1.32 -4.66 -22.71
C GLN A 391 -1.89 -5.32 -23.97
N LEU A 392 -2.59 -6.45 -23.79
CA LEU A 392 -3.44 -7.06 -24.81
C LEU A 392 -4.79 -6.35 -24.87
N LEU A 393 -5.22 -5.97 -26.08
CA LEU A 393 -6.49 -5.28 -26.33
C LEU A 393 -7.53 -6.20 -26.99
N SER A 394 -7.11 -6.98 -27.99
CA SER A 394 -7.97 -7.85 -28.79
C SER A 394 -7.32 -9.21 -29.07
N PHE A 395 -8.14 -10.24 -29.20
CA PHE A 395 -7.77 -11.58 -29.65
C PHE A 395 -8.68 -11.99 -30.81
N ASN A 396 -8.09 -12.29 -31.97
CA ASN A 396 -8.82 -12.59 -33.21
C ASN A 396 -9.89 -11.54 -33.60
N GLY A 397 -9.67 -10.27 -33.23
CA GLY A 397 -10.58 -9.15 -33.46
C GLY A 397 -11.62 -8.90 -32.36
N GLU A 398 -11.73 -9.80 -31.36
CA GLU A 398 -12.63 -9.62 -30.22
C GLU A 398 -11.91 -8.96 -29.04
N ARG A 399 -12.51 -7.89 -28.47
CA ARG A 399 -11.94 -7.15 -27.34
C ARG A 399 -11.84 -8.04 -26.09
N VAL A 400 -10.64 -8.16 -25.53
CA VAL A 400 -10.39 -8.95 -24.33
C VAL A 400 -10.91 -8.21 -23.10
N LYS A 401 -11.83 -8.84 -22.35
CA LYS A 401 -12.49 -8.27 -21.17
C LYS A 401 -11.79 -8.63 -19.85
N SER A 402 -11.12 -9.79 -19.80
CA SER A 402 -10.34 -10.28 -18.66
C SER A 402 -9.45 -11.46 -19.08
N LEU A 403 -8.54 -11.91 -18.22
CA LEU A 403 -7.73 -13.11 -18.47
C LEU A 403 -8.61 -14.37 -18.62
N ARG A 404 -9.68 -14.50 -17.82
CA ARG A 404 -10.68 -15.58 -17.95
C ARG A 404 -11.42 -15.52 -19.30
N HIS A 405 -11.61 -14.32 -19.87
CA HIS A 405 -12.14 -14.16 -21.22
C HIS A 405 -11.16 -14.68 -22.28
N LEU A 406 -9.90 -14.26 -22.21
CA LEU A 406 -8.85 -14.69 -23.15
C LEU A 406 -8.71 -16.22 -23.22
N VAL A 407 -8.69 -16.90 -22.07
CA VAL A 407 -8.58 -18.37 -22.03
C VAL A 407 -9.79 -19.03 -22.71
N ARG A 408 -11.02 -18.53 -22.48
CA ARG A 408 -12.23 -19.03 -23.15
C ARG A 408 -12.17 -18.81 -24.67
N LEU A 409 -11.71 -17.65 -25.14
CA LEU A 409 -11.53 -17.38 -26.57
C LEU A 409 -10.46 -18.28 -27.21
N ALA A 410 -9.36 -18.54 -26.51
CA ALA A 410 -8.29 -19.43 -26.98
C ALA A 410 -8.76 -20.89 -27.07
N ASP A 411 -9.42 -21.42 -26.04
CA ASP A 411 -9.96 -22.79 -26.03
C ASP A 411 -11.10 -22.97 -27.07
N ALA A 412 -11.87 -21.91 -27.32
CA ALA A 412 -12.92 -21.88 -28.34
C ALA A 412 -12.42 -21.64 -29.77
N ASN A 413 -11.16 -21.22 -29.97
CA ASN A 413 -10.68 -20.83 -31.30
C ASN A 413 -10.75 -21.96 -32.32
N ARG A 414 -11.24 -21.65 -33.52
CA ARG A 414 -11.22 -22.53 -34.70
C ARG A 414 -10.60 -21.87 -35.95
N GLN A 415 -10.01 -20.68 -35.80
CA GLN A 415 -9.29 -19.99 -36.87
C GLN A 415 -7.88 -20.56 -37.05
N GLU A 416 -7.37 -20.52 -38.28
CA GLU A 416 -6.02 -20.97 -38.69
C GLU A 416 -4.89 -20.22 -37.96
N PHE A 417 -5.12 -18.96 -37.60
CA PHE A 417 -4.15 -18.11 -36.91
C PHE A 417 -4.70 -17.59 -35.58
N LEU A 418 -3.79 -17.38 -34.63
CA LEU A 418 -4.03 -16.67 -33.37
C LEU A 418 -3.44 -15.26 -33.51
N ARG A 419 -4.29 -14.23 -33.47
CA ARG A 419 -3.95 -12.83 -33.64
C ARG A 419 -4.12 -12.10 -32.32
N PHE A 420 -3.04 -11.54 -31.78
CA PHE A 420 -3.03 -10.79 -30.53
C PHE A 420 -2.73 -9.32 -30.83
N GLU A 421 -3.74 -8.47 -30.65
CA GLU A 421 -3.65 -7.03 -30.91
C GLU A 421 -3.33 -6.31 -29.60
N LEU A 422 -2.14 -5.70 -29.54
CA LEU A 422 -1.54 -5.11 -28.37
C LEU A 422 -1.54 -3.58 -28.46
N PHE A 423 -1.39 -2.92 -27.31
CA PHE A 423 -1.23 -1.47 -27.20
C PHE A 423 -0.10 -0.92 -28.09
N ARG A 424 -0.30 0.28 -28.66
CA ARG A 424 0.52 0.90 -29.73
C ARG A 424 0.59 0.05 -31.01
N ASP A 425 -0.57 -0.43 -31.45
CA ASP A 425 -0.83 -1.02 -32.78
C ASP A 425 0.10 -2.18 -33.14
N ARG A 426 0.58 -2.92 -32.12
CA ARG A 426 1.43 -4.09 -32.33
C ARG A 426 0.58 -5.34 -32.46
N LEU A 427 0.92 -6.17 -33.44
CA LEU A 427 0.26 -7.44 -33.70
C LEU A 427 1.25 -8.58 -33.51
N ILE A 428 0.85 -9.61 -32.76
CA ILE A 428 1.48 -10.93 -32.79
C ILE A 428 0.56 -11.87 -33.56
N VAL A 429 1.11 -12.66 -34.49
CA VAL A 429 0.38 -13.72 -35.19
C VAL A 429 1.12 -15.05 -35.01
N LEU A 430 0.40 -16.09 -34.57
CA LEU A 430 0.89 -17.47 -34.44
C LEU A 430 0.01 -18.41 -35.29
N GLU A 431 0.59 -19.47 -35.86
CA GLU A 431 -0.17 -20.53 -36.54
C GLU A 431 -0.84 -21.45 -35.50
N ALA A 432 -2.17 -21.56 -35.51
CA ALA A 432 -2.92 -22.20 -34.44
C ALA A 432 -2.68 -23.71 -34.32
N ALA A 433 -2.33 -24.39 -35.42
CA ALA A 433 -2.18 -25.84 -35.47
C ALA A 433 -1.05 -26.38 -34.58
N GLY A 434 0.11 -25.70 -34.54
CA GLY A 434 1.27 -26.12 -33.75
C GLY A 434 1.30 -25.59 -32.31
N VAL A 435 0.46 -24.61 -31.97
CA VAL A 435 0.50 -23.92 -30.67
C VAL A 435 0.24 -24.83 -29.45
N PRO A 436 -0.69 -25.80 -29.45
CA PRO A 436 -0.91 -26.67 -28.28
C PRO A 436 0.31 -27.53 -27.91
N ASP A 437 0.92 -28.17 -28.90
CA ASP A 437 2.10 -29.02 -28.70
C ASP A 437 3.33 -28.18 -28.33
N ALA A 438 3.53 -27.04 -29.02
CA ALA A 438 4.56 -26.07 -28.67
C ALA A 438 4.39 -25.56 -27.23
N THR A 439 3.19 -25.19 -26.81
CA THR A 439 2.92 -24.74 -25.43
C THR A 439 3.28 -25.83 -24.41
N THR A 440 2.93 -27.09 -24.69
CA THR A 440 3.26 -28.23 -23.83
C THR A 440 4.78 -28.43 -23.70
N GLN A 441 5.52 -28.32 -24.80
CA GLN A 441 6.97 -28.46 -24.81
C GLN A 441 7.68 -27.25 -24.15
N ILE A 442 7.22 -26.02 -24.40
CA ILE A 442 7.72 -24.79 -23.75
C ILE A 442 7.56 -24.86 -22.24
N CYS A 443 6.37 -25.26 -21.75
CA CYS A 443 6.11 -25.41 -20.32
C CYS A 443 7.08 -26.44 -19.70
N LYS A 444 7.26 -27.59 -20.35
CA LYS A 444 8.18 -28.64 -19.90
C LYS A 444 9.64 -28.17 -19.84
N ASP A 445 10.13 -27.48 -20.87
CA ASP A 445 11.52 -27.03 -20.93
C ASP A 445 11.82 -25.90 -19.94
N ASN A 446 10.83 -25.03 -19.66
CA ASN A 446 10.92 -23.96 -18.67
C ASN A 446 10.49 -24.39 -17.25
N SER A 447 10.28 -25.69 -17.01
CA SER A 447 9.84 -26.26 -15.72
C SER A 447 8.54 -25.65 -15.15
N ILE A 448 7.62 -25.29 -16.04
CA ILE A 448 6.28 -24.77 -15.74
C ILE A 448 5.34 -25.97 -15.52
N PRO A 449 4.70 -26.11 -14.33
CA PRO A 449 3.89 -27.29 -13.99
C PRO A 449 2.54 -27.37 -14.72
N SER A 450 2.05 -26.26 -15.29
CA SER A 450 0.79 -26.15 -16.01
C SER A 450 0.84 -24.97 -16.98
N PRO A 451 0.20 -25.02 -18.16
CA PRO A 451 0.05 -23.85 -19.03
C PRO A 451 -0.94 -22.81 -18.49
N ARG A 452 -1.65 -23.06 -17.37
CA ARG A 452 -2.55 -22.09 -16.74
C ARG A 452 -2.67 -22.27 -15.23
N SER A 453 -3.00 -21.19 -14.51
CA SER A 453 -3.38 -21.22 -13.10
C SER A 453 -4.70 -21.97 -12.86
N SER A 454 -4.93 -22.44 -11.64
CA SER A 454 -6.05 -23.32 -11.29
C SER A 454 -7.44 -22.65 -11.39
N ASP A 455 -7.51 -21.33 -11.26
CA ASP A 455 -8.73 -20.52 -11.43
C ASP A 455 -9.16 -20.35 -12.91
N LEU A 456 -8.29 -20.73 -13.85
CA LEU A 456 -8.50 -20.68 -15.30
C LEU A 456 -8.74 -22.08 -15.91
N VAL A 457 -8.91 -23.11 -15.06
CA VAL A 457 -9.37 -24.44 -15.46
C VAL A 457 -10.89 -24.47 -15.45
N PHE A 458 -11.52 -24.80 -16.58
CA PHE A 458 -12.97 -24.87 -16.71
C PHE A 458 -13.45 -26.32 -16.79
N ASP A 459 -14.60 -26.60 -16.18
CA ASP A 459 -15.33 -27.84 -16.43
C ASP A 459 -15.91 -27.81 -17.86
N PRO A 460 -15.81 -28.88 -18.67
CA PRO A 460 -16.47 -28.98 -19.97
C PRO A 460 -17.98 -28.65 -19.96
N ALA A 461 -18.68 -28.82 -18.83
CA ALA A 461 -20.08 -28.42 -18.66
C ALA A 461 -20.28 -26.90 -18.59
N ASP A 462 -19.31 -26.16 -18.02
CA ASP A 462 -19.36 -24.69 -17.85
C ASP A 462 -19.30 -23.93 -19.20
N SER A 463 -18.99 -24.65 -20.28
CA SER A 463 -18.98 -24.14 -21.66
C SER A 463 -20.36 -23.77 -22.24
N ARG A 464 -21.45 -24.19 -21.59
CA ARG A 464 -22.83 -23.99 -22.08
C ARG A 464 -23.57 -22.83 -21.44
N THR A 465 -23.02 -22.27 -20.36
CA THR A 465 -23.62 -21.13 -19.66
C THR A 465 -23.25 -19.85 -20.39
N THR A 466 -24.08 -19.46 -21.36
CA THR A 466 -24.11 -18.08 -21.87
C THR A 466 -24.21 -17.13 -20.68
N ALA A 467 -23.46 -16.02 -20.71
CA ALA A 467 -23.57 -15.01 -19.67
C ALA A 467 -25.03 -14.55 -19.49
N PRO A 468 -25.47 -14.18 -18.27
CA PRO A 468 -26.76 -13.53 -18.11
C PRO A 468 -26.79 -12.29 -19.00
N ALA A 469 -27.88 -12.12 -19.75
CA ALA A 469 -28.02 -11.03 -20.70
C ALA A 469 -28.14 -9.69 -19.94
N VAL A 470 -27.00 -9.03 -19.73
CA VAL A 470 -26.95 -7.58 -19.54
C VAL A 470 -27.45 -6.97 -20.85
N ALA A 471 -28.45 -6.08 -20.78
CA ALA A 471 -29.07 -5.51 -21.97
C ALA A 471 -28.04 -4.74 -22.80
N GLU A 472 -28.00 -4.99 -24.11
CA GLU A 472 -27.20 -4.21 -25.06
C GLU A 472 -27.97 -2.95 -25.49
N ASP A 473 -28.21 -2.05 -24.53
CA ASP A 473 -28.58 -0.65 -24.72
C ASP A 473 -28.20 0.15 -23.46
N ASP A 474 -28.06 1.47 -23.57
CA ASP A 474 -27.69 2.40 -22.48
C ASP A 474 -26.34 2.17 -21.77
N MET A 475 -25.27 2.00 -22.55
CA MET A 475 -23.98 2.64 -22.21
C MET A 475 -23.69 3.80 -23.16
N MET A 476 -24.24 4.98 -22.82
CA MET A 476 -24.10 6.20 -23.61
C MET A 476 -22.65 6.70 -23.60
N VAL A 477 -21.90 6.37 -24.66
CA VAL A 477 -20.56 6.88 -24.89
C VAL A 477 -20.63 8.40 -25.11
N PRO A 478 -19.89 9.23 -24.34
CA PRO A 478 -19.77 10.64 -24.68
C PRO A 478 -19.07 10.76 -26.04
N PRO A 479 -19.57 11.58 -26.98
CA PRO A 479 -18.94 11.71 -28.28
C PRO A 479 -17.48 12.11 -28.11
N ALA A 480 -16.61 11.57 -28.96
CA ALA A 480 -15.24 12.04 -29.04
C ALA A 480 -15.25 13.55 -29.30
N SER A 481 -14.45 14.30 -28.56
CA SER A 481 -14.13 15.67 -28.94
C SER A 481 -13.45 15.61 -30.31
N GLU A 482 -14.05 16.24 -31.30
CA GLU A 482 -13.37 16.52 -32.56
C GLU A 482 -12.25 17.50 -32.23
N ASP A 483 -10.99 17.03 -32.31
CA ASP A 483 -9.82 17.88 -32.17
C ASP A 483 -9.76 18.80 -33.40
N GLU A 484 -10.29 20.02 -33.27
CA GLU A 484 -10.18 21.04 -34.32
C GLU A 484 -8.70 21.41 -34.52
N GLU A 485 -8.13 21.04 -35.66
CA GLU A 485 -6.78 21.43 -36.08
C GLU A 485 -6.73 22.94 -36.38
N GLU A 486 -6.48 23.78 -35.36
CA GLU A 486 -6.21 25.21 -35.59
C GLU A 486 -4.94 25.40 -36.44
N GLU A 487 -5.12 25.80 -37.70
CA GLU A 487 -4.02 26.27 -38.56
C GLU A 487 -3.36 27.51 -37.94
N VAL A 488 -2.08 27.40 -37.56
CA VAL A 488 -1.31 28.51 -37.00
C VAL A 488 -0.94 29.52 -38.10
N GLU A 489 -1.78 30.53 -38.32
CA GLU A 489 -1.47 31.67 -39.22
C GLU A 489 -0.19 32.40 -38.77
N ASP A 490 0.68 32.71 -39.72
CA ASP A 490 1.94 33.45 -39.51
C ASP A 490 1.68 34.90 -39.06
N PRO A 491 2.09 35.33 -37.85
CA PRO A 491 1.84 36.68 -37.31
C PRO A 491 2.72 37.78 -37.94
N ALA A 492 3.00 37.70 -39.24
CA ALA A 492 3.88 38.59 -39.98
C ALA A 492 3.16 39.61 -40.90
N GLN A 493 1.82 39.71 -40.88
CA GLN A 493 1.11 40.56 -41.86
C GLN A 493 -0.21 41.21 -41.38
N ARG A 494 -0.14 42.26 -40.54
CA ARG A 494 -1.20 43.29 -40.41
C ARG A 494 -0.64 44.63 -39.89
N GLN A 495 -0.91 45.72 -40.62
CA GLN A 495 -0.51 47.08 -40.22
C GLN A 495 -1.61 47.75 -39.37
N PRO A 496 -1.28 48.45 -38.26
CA PRO A 496 -2.26 49.24 -37.50
C PRO A 496 -2.59 50.56 -38.21
N ARG A 497 -3.87 50.97 -38.16
CA ARG A 497 -4.29 52.34 -38.56
C ARG A 497 -4.06 53.34 -37.41
N SER A 498 -3.88 54.61 -37.77
CA SER A 498 -3.25 55.64 -36.95
C SER A 498 -4.19 56.51 -36.10
N ALA A 499 -3.76 56.80 -34.86
CA ALA A 499 -3.98 58.08 -34.16
C ALA A 499 -2.89 58.24 -33.07
N GLY A 500 -2.35 59.45 -32.84
CA GLY A 500 -1.43 59.69 -31.69
C GLY A 500 -0.10 60.44 -31.90
N VAL A 501 -0.08 61.54 -32.68
CA VAL A 501 0.73 62.77 -32.50
C VAL A 501 2.13 62.72 -31.83
N ASN A 502 3.17 63.07 -32.61
CA ASN A 502 4.47 63.71 -32.28
C ASN A 502 5.53 63.01 -31.38
N GLY A 503 6.78 62.97 -31.89
CA GLY A 503 7.97 63.30 -31.06
C GLY A 503 9.28 62.52 -31.30
N GLY A 504 10.18 63.04 -32.17
CA GLY A 504 11.62 62.71 -32.12
C GLY A 504 12.15 61.60 -33.03
N LYS A 505 13.45 61.68 -33.38
CA LYS A 505 14.25 60.68 -34.14
C LYS A 505 15.72 60.72 -33.65
N PRO A 506 16.61 59.76 -34.01
CA PRO A 506 17.43 59.04 -33.02
C PRO A 506 18.95 59.29 -33.21
N PRO A 507 19.84 58.47 -32.59
CA PRO A 507 20.44 57.39 -33.42
C PRO A 507 20.89 56.08 -32.72
N ARG A 508 20.75 54.98 -33.48
CA ARG A 508 21.67 53.83 -33.68
C ARG A 508 21.96 52.78 -32.57
N GLN A 509 21.51 51.56 -32.92
CA GLN A 509 21.99 50.18 -32.64
C GLN A 509 23.53 49.96 -32.74
N PRO A 510 24.10 48.84 -32.22
CA PRO A 510 23.94 47.50 -32.84
C PRO A 510 23.77 46.27 -31.89
N SER A 511 23.72 45.09 -32.51
CA SER A 511 23.17 43.79 -32.07
C SER A 511 24.13 42.78 -31.41
N ILE A 512 23.57 41.70 -30.84
CA ILE A 512 24.26 40.51 -30.32
C ILE A 512 23.70 39.21 -30.97
N PRO A 513 24.55 38.30 -31.47
CA PRO A 513 24.31 36.84 -31.53
C PRO A 513 25.18 36.12 -30.47
N GLY A 514 25.04 34.83 -30.14
CA GLY A 514 24.13 33.75 -30.57
C GLY A 514 24.69 32.40 -30.05
N THR A 515 23.83 31.45 -29.64
CA THR A 515 24.22 30.27 -28.84
C THR A 515 24.67 29.06 -29.67
N VAL A 516 25.67 28.27 -29.20
CA VAL A 516 26.11 27.01 -29.84
C VAL A 516 26.38 25.88 -28.82
N VAL A 517 26.11 24.65 -29.26
CA VAL A 517 26.14 23.34 -28.57
C VAL A 517 27.52 22.91 -28.02
N PRO A 518 27.60 22.19 -26.87
CA PRO A 518 28.83 21.58 -26.36
C PRO A 518 29.11 20.16 -26.90
N VAL A 519 30.39 19.81 -27.11
CA VAL A 519 30.84 18.46 -27.50
C VAL A 519 31.92 17.93 -26.54
N ARG A 520 31.87 16.63 -26.20
CA ARG A 520 32.81 15.94 -25.29
C ARG A 520 34.27 15.97 -25.78
N ARG A 521 35.22 16.26 -24.87
CA ARG A 521 36.57 15.68 -24.85
C ARG A 521 37.05 15.40 -23.41
N LYS A 522 37.97 14.43 -23.25
CA LYS A 522 38.74 14.15 -22.01
C LYS A 522 40.16 14.81 -22.11
N PRO A 523 41.19 14.49 -21.28
CA PRO A 523 41.57 15.34 -20.15
C PRO A 523 43.07 15.73 -20.12
N GLY A 524 43.46 16.66 -19.23
CA GLY A 524 44.87 16.86 -18.87
C GLY A 524 45.20 18.21 -18.22
N GLY A 525 46.40 18.32 -17.62
CA GLY A 525 47.00 19.59 -17.17
C GLY A 525 47.05 19.80 -15.64
N ARG A 526 48.25 20.01 -15.09
CA ARG A 526 48.55 20.25 -13.65
C ARG A 526 48.77 21.75 -13.35
N ALA A 527 48.71 22.09 -12.05
CA ALA A 527 49.14 23.35 -11.38
C ALA A 527 48.26 24.59 -11.71
N GLY A 528 48.05 25.60 -10.85
CA GLY A 528 48.49 25.90 -9.46
C GLY A 528 47.98 27.32 -9.06
N GLU A 529 48.06 27.88 -7.84
CA GLU A 529 48.52 27.43 -6.50
C GLU A 529 47.80 28.28 -5.39
N GLY A 530 47.98 27.93 -4.10
CA GLY A 530 47.41 28.65 -2.92
C GLY A 530 46.01 28.18 -2.49
N GLY A 531 45.61 28.15 -1.21
CA GLY A 531 46.26 28.56 0.05
C GLY A 531 45.32 29.45 0.88
N THR A 532 44.63 28.97 1.93
CA THR A 532 45.19 28.77 3.29
C THR A 532 44.14 28.20 4.27
N ALA A 533 44.60 27.57 5.37
CA ALA A 533 43.97 27.43 6.72
C ALA A 533 42.52 26.88 6.90
N ALA A 534 42.17 26.11 7.96
CA ALA A 534 42.97 25.35 8.94
C ALA A 534 42.14 24.29 9.75
N ARG A 535 42.80 23.18 10.12
CA ARG A 535 42.58 22.31 11.31
C ARG A 535 41.17 21.77 11.69
N ARG A 536 41.05 20.43 11.65
CA ARG A 536 40.66 19.60 12.82
C ARG A 536 41.59 18.38 12.92
N THR A 537 41.51 17.60 14.01
CA THR A 537 42.63 16.76 14.52
C THR A 537 42.32 15.26 14.66
N GLU A 538 43.29 14.41 14.28
CA GLU A 538 43.32 12.97 14.61
C GLU A 538 43.92 12.67 16.00
N PRO A 539 43.53 11.55 16.65
CA PRO A 539 44.34 10.84 17.65
C PRO A 539 45.15 9.67 17.05
N ARG A 540 46.28 9.33 17.68
CA ARG A 540 47.31 8.39 17.15
C ARG A 540 47.11 6.91 17.49
N ARG A 541 47.78 6.03 16.71
CA ARG A 541 47.97 4.58 16.96
C ARG A 541 49.12 4.23 17.92
N GLY A 542 49.01 3.07 18.57
CA GLY A 542 50.08 2.26 19.18
C GLY A 542 49.73 1.80 20.62
N SER A 543 50.04 0.60 21.13
CA SER A 543 50.53 -0.69 20.57
C SER A 543 50.25 -1.79 21.63
N GLY A 544 50.40 -3.11 21.47
CA GLY A 544 50.93 -4.00 20.42
C GLY A 544 51.48 -5.32 21.05
N LYS A 545 51.65 -6.41 20.28
CA LYS A 545 51.90 -7.83 20.72
C LYS A 545 50.58 -8.59 21.09
N LYS A 546 50.44 -9.93 20.99
CA LYS A 546 51.29 -11.04 20.48
C LYS A 546 50.44 -12.32 20.24
N ARG A 547 50.84 -13.18 19.27
CA ARG A 547 50.39 -14.59 19.04
C ARG A 547 48.90 -14.78 18.63
N GLY A 548 48.51 -15.80 17.84
CA GLY A 548 49.33 -16.72 17.03
C GLY A 548 48.55 -17.88 16.38
N ALA A 549 49.07 -18.36 15.23
CA ALA A 549 48.80 -19.66 14.55
C ALA A 549 47.44 -19.95 13.86
N ARG A 550 47.53 -20.23 12.53
CA ARG A 550 46.93 -21.35 11.73
C ARG A 550 45.40 -21.65 11.82
N LEU A 551 44.70 -22.05 10.75
CA LEU A 551 45.09 -22.53 9.40
C LEU A 551 44.33 -21.79 8.27
N ARG A 552 44.91 -21.76 7.05
CA ARG A 552 44.18 -21.49 5.79
C ARG A 552 44.78 -22.26 4.60
N ARG A 553 44.03 -23.24 4.06
CA ARG A 553 44.14 -23.97 2.77
C ARG A 553 42.73 -24.56 2.54
N LYS A 554 42.10 -24.67 1.36
CA LYS A 554 42.40 -24.43 -0.07
C LYS A 554 41.13 -23.76 -0.68
N ALA A 555 41.05 -23.20 -1.90
CA ALA A 555 42.04 -22.89 -2.92
C ALA A 555 41.67 -21.57 -3.67
N LYS A 556 41.01 -21.66 -4.84
CA LYS A 556 40.47 -20.59 -5.70
C LYS A 556 39.49 -21.22 -6.72
N LYS A 557 38.41 -20.53 -7.11
CA LYS A 557 38.03 -20.18 -8.51
C LYS A 557 36.58 -19.69 -8.58
N GLN A 558 36.28 -18.90 -9.63
CA GLN A 558 34.97 -18.35 -10.02
C GLN A 558 34.35 -17.37 -8.99
N GLY A 559 33.96 -16.13 -9.33
CA GLY A 559 34.28 -15.35 -10.53
C GLY A 559 33.08 -14.82 -11.32
N TRP A 560 32.07 -14.30 -10.63
CA TRP A 560 31.01 -13.46 -11.21
C TRP A 560 31.11 -12.04 -10.62
N ARG A 561 30.57 -11.07 -11.34
CA ARG A 561 30.42 -9.66 -10.92
C ARG A 561 28.95 -9.30 -10.87
N TRP A 562 28.64 -8.31 -10.03
CA TRP A 562 27.47 -7.44 -10.14
C TRP A 562 27.50 -6.68 -11.48
#